data_AF-A0A972EHU5-F1
#
_entry.id   AF-A0A972EHU5-F1
#
_cell.length_a   1.000
_cell.length_b   1.000
_cell.length_c   1.000
_cell.angle_alpha   90.00
_cell.angle_beta   90.00
_cell.angle_gamma   90.00
#
_symmetry.space_group_name_H-M   'P 1'
#
loop_
_entity.id
_entity.type
_entity.pdbx_description
1 polymer ?
#
loop_
_entity_poly.entity_id
_entity_poly.type
_entity_poly.pdbx_seq_one_letter_code
_entity_poly.pdbx_strand_id
1 'polypeptide(L)' 'MDGKLKCCICNNTDSKGIILLNEYICRKCELDMAKAPIHEPEYEKFRRGIRDIWKGFNRKYNKSIPGCN' A
#
# COMPACT_ATOMS: atom_id res chain seq x y z
N MET A 1 13.35 -8.13 19.52
CA MET A 1 13.39 -7.63 18.13
C MET A 1 12.08 -6.90 17.90
N ASP A 2 12.08 -5.58 17.98
CA ASP A 2 10.89 -4.77 17.74
C ASP A 2 10.50 -4.85 16.26
N GLY A 3 9.55 -5.73 15.94
CA GLY A 3 8.98 -5.93 14.61
C GLY A 3 8.13 -4.75 14.15
N LYS A 4 8.74 -3.57 14.04
CA LYS A 4 8.10 -2.36 13.50
C LYS A 4 8.25 -2.38 11.98
N LEU A 5 7.12 -2.37 11.29
CA LEU A 5 7.05 -2.32 9.84
C LEU A 5 6.92 -0.87 9.37
N LYS A 6 7.54 -0.55 8.25
CA LYS A 6 7.51 0.81 7.68
C LYS A 6 6.31 0.98 6.77
N CYS A 7 5.47 1.97 7.06
CA CYS A 7 4.27 2.26 6.27
C CYS A 7 4.64 2.79 4.89
N CYS A 8 4.09 2.22 3.82
CA CYS A 8 4.36 2.66 2.45
C CYS A 8 3.71 4.02 2.11
N ILE A 9 2.73 4.48 2.89
CA ILE A 9 2.01 5.74 2.65
C ILE A 9 2.67 6.91 3.38
N CYS A 10 2.82 6.81 4.70
CA CYS A 10 3.36 7.89 5.52
C CYS A 10 4.83 7.71 5.91
N ASN A 11 5.48 6.62 5.51
CA ASN A 11 6.86 6.26 5.87
C ASN A 11 7.14 6.09 7.37
N ASN A 12 6.12 6.14 8.23
CA ASN A 12 6.26 5.89 9.66
C ASN A 12 6.44 4.41 9.97
N THR A 13 7.28 4.10 10.95
CA THR A 13 7.46 2.75 11.48
C THR A 13 6.49 2.50 12.61
N ASP A 14 5.61 1.51 12.44
CA ASP A 14 4.59 1.14 13.41
C ASP A 14 4.54 -0.39 13.52
N SER A 15 4.05 -0.92 14.63
CA SER A 15 3.78 -2.35 14.82
C SER A 15 2.31 -2.71 14.62
N LYS A 16 1.42 -1.72 14.45
CA LYS A 16 -0.01 -1.93 14.26
C LYS A 16 -0.49 -1.39 12.91
N GLY A 17 -1.04 -2.28 12.09
CA GLY A 17 -1.54 -1.97 10.76
C GLY A 17 -1.91 -3.21 9.97
N ILE A 18 -2.07 -3.03 8.66
CA ILE A 18 -2.39 -4.10 7.71
C ILE A 18 -1.25 -4.28 6.70
N ILE A 19 -1.14 -5.48 6.14
CA ILE A 19 -0.25 -5.76 5.01
C ILE A 19 -1.13 -5.91 3.77
N LEU A 20 -0.92 -5.06 2.77
CA LEU A 20 -1.64 -5.06 1.50
C LEU A 20 -0.65 -5.32 0.36
N LEU A 21 -0.83 -6.42 -0.38
CA LEU A 21 0.04 -6.80 -1.52
C LEU A 21 1.54 -6.77 -1.19
N ASN A 22 1.91 -7.25 0.00
CA ASN A 22 3.28 -7.28 0.53
C ASN A 22 3.87 -5.89 0.90
N GLU A 23 3.04 -4.85 0.92
CA GLU A 23 3.37 -3.53 1.46
C GLU A 23 2.66 -3.33 2.80
N TYR A 24 3.34 -2.71 3.77
CA TYR A 24 2.74 -2.44 5.08
C TYR A 24 2.08 -1.06 5.11
N ILE A 25 0.89 -0.99 5.69
CA ILE A 25 0.14 0.24 5.91
C ILE A 25 -0.19 0.33 7.39
N CYS A 26 0.26 1.40 8.06
CA CYS A 26 -0.03 1.60 9.47
C CYS A 26 -1.52 1.86 9.71
N ARG A 27 -1.98 1.60 10.94
CA ARG A 27 -3.38 1.76 11.35
C ARG A 27 -3.93 3.17 11.10
N LYS A 28 -3.10 4.20 11.22
CA LYS A 28 -3.51 5.58 10.94
C LYS A 28 -3.89 5.74 9.46
N CYS A 29 -3.02 5.33 8.55
CA CYS A 29 -3.28 5.42 7.12
C CYS A 29 -4.44 4.52 6.68
N GLU A 30 -4.59 3.34 7.29
CA GLU A 30 -5.76 2.48 7.09
C GLU A 30 -7.06 3.19 7.48
N LEU A 31 -7.10 3.80 8.66
CA LEU A 31 -8.26 4.54 9.14
C LEU A 31 -8.55 5.77 8.26
N ASP A 32 -7.52 6.50 7.86
CA ASP A 32 -7.66 7.66 6.98
C ASP A 32 -8.22 7.23 5.62
N MET A 33 -7.76 6.09 5.07
CA MET A 33 -8.33 5.51 3.84
C MET A 33 -9.79 5.06 4.01
N ALA A 34 -10.11 4.38 5.11
CA ALA A 34 -11.45 3.86 5.37
C ALA A 34 -12.46 4.99 5.66
N LYS A 35 -11.99 6.11 6.21
CA LYS A 35 -12.80 7.28 6.55
C LYS A 35 -12.82 8.34 5.45
N ALA A 36 -11.88 8.33 4.51
CA ALA A 36 -11.81 9.30 3.43
C ALA A 36 -13.12 9.28 2.62
N PRO A 37 -13.90 10.37 2.64
CA PRO A 37 -15.07 10.48 1.79
C PRO A 37 -14.64 10.46 0.32
N ILE A 38 -15.41 9.76 -0.53
CA ILE A 38 -15.13 9.63 -1.97
C ILE A 38 -15.03 11.00 -2.67
N HIS A 39 -15.63 12.03 -2.08
CA HIS A 39 -15.65 13.39 -2.60
C HIS A 39 -14.43 14.24 -2.19
N GLU A 40 -13.54 13.74 -1.34
CA GLU A 40 -12.38 14.50 -0.89
C GLU A 40 -11.14 14.25 -1.75
N PRO A 41 -10.29 15.28 -2.01
CA PRO A 41 -9.03 15.13 -2.75
C PRO A 41 -8.06 14.11 -2.13
N GLU A 42 -8.22 13.82 -0.84
CA GLU A 42 -7.44 12.84 -0.09
C GLU A 42 -7.73 11.41 -0.54
N TYR A 43 -8.99 11.12 -0.92
CA TYR A 43 -9.37 9.84 -1.52
C TYR A 43 -8.58 9.56 -2.80
N GLU A 44 -8.37 10.57 -3.65
CA GLU A 44 -7.58 10.42 -4.87
C GLU A 44 -6.10 10.14 -4.58
N LYS A 45 -5.54 10.65 -3.47
CA LYS A 45 -4.17 10.30 -3.04
C LYS A 45 -4.09 8.82 -2.65
N PHE A 46 -5.05 8.34 -1.86
CA PHE A 46 -5.11 6.93 -1.45
C PHE A 46 -5.35 5.99 -2.64
N ARG A 47 -6.25 6.36 -3.55
CA ARG A 47 -6.53 5.63 -4.77
C ARG A 47 -5.29 5.51 -5.68
N ARG A 48 -4.52 6.60 -5.82
CA ARG A 48 -3.24 6.57 -6.56
C ARG A 48 -2.23 5.67 -5.87
N GLY A 49 -2.08 5.78 -4.54
CA GLY A 49 -1.20 4.91 -3.77
C GLY A 49 -1.52 3.42 -3.94
N ILE A 50 -2.80 3.04 -3.80
CA ILE A 50 -3.24 1.65 -4.02
C ILE A 50 -2.98 1.22 -5.46
N ARG A 51 -3.28 2.07 -6.46
CA ARG A 51 -2.99 1.78 -7.86
C ARG A 51 -1.51 1.54 -8.10
N ASP A 52 -0.63 2.31 -7.46
CA ASP A 52 0.82 2.16 -7.61
C ASP A 52 1.34 0.90 -6.91
N ILE A 53 0.79 0.55 -5.75
CA ILE A 53 1.04 -0.76 -5.10
C ILE A 53 0.62 -1.90 -6.04
N TRP A 54 -0.56 -1.82 -6.63
CA TRP A 54 -1.05 -2.79 -7.61
C TRP A 54 -0.18 -2.88 -8.87
N LYS A 55 0.27 -1.74 -9.42
CA LYS A 55 1.20 -1.70 -10.57
C LYS A 55 2.55 -2.32 -10.21
N GLY A 56 3.09 -2.01 -9.04
CA GLY A 56 4.34 -2.56 -8.53
C GLY A 56 4.27 -4.06 -8.32
N PHE A 57 3.16 -4.53 -7.73
CA PHE A 57 2.85 -5.95 -7.58
C PHE A 57 2.74 -6.64 -8.94
N ASN A 58 1.97 -6.08 -9.88
CA ASN A 58 1.85 -6.62 -11.23
C ASN A 58 3.19 -6.63 -11.97
N ARG A 59 4.07 -5.65 -11.76
CA ARG A 59 5.40 -5.63 -12.39
C ARG A 59 6.33 -6.71 -11.82
N LYS A 60 6.23 -7.02 -10.52
CA LYS A 60 6.94 -8.15 -9.90
C LYS A 60 6.37 -9.48 -10.38
N TYR A 61 5.04 -9.59 -10.50
CA TYR A 61 4.34 -10.78 -10.97
C TYR A 61 4.54 -11.06 -12.49
N ASN A 62 4.54 -10.03 -13.34
CA ASN A 62 4.82 -10.17 -14.77
C ASN A 62 6.31 -10.34 -15.09
N LYS A 63 7.22 -10.05 -14.15
CA LYS A 63 8.64 -10.41 -14.29
C LYS A 63 8.91 -11.89 -13.97
N SER A 64 7.97 -12.58 -13.33
CA SER A 64 8.04 -14.02 -13.05
C SER A 64 7.39 -14.90 -14.12
N ILE A 65 6.92 -14.34 -15.24
CA ILE A 65 6.70 -15.12 -16.46
C ILE A 65 7.96 -14.96 -17.31
N PRO A 66 8.88 -15.95 -17.34
CA PRO A 66 9.75 -16.07 -18.48
C PRO A 66 8.81 -16.30 -19.66
N GLY A 67 8.64 -15.29 -20.51
CA GLY A 67 8.11 -15.52 -21.83
C GLY A 67 9.04 -16.51 -22.51
N CYS A 68 8.65 -17.77 -22.53
CA CYS A 68 9.08 -18.67 -23.59
C CYS A 68 8.36 -18.23 -24.86
N ASN A 69 9.19 -18.00 -25.88
CA ASN A 69 8.93 -17.65 -27.28
C ASN A 69 8.68 -16.17 -27.59
#